data_AF-A0A1F8SX11-F1
#
_entry.id   AF-A0A1F8SX11-F1
#
_cell.length_a   1.000
_cell.length_b   1.000
_cell.length_c   1.000
_cell.angle_alpha   90.00
_cell.angle_beta   90.00
_cell.angle_gamma   90.00
#
_symmetry.space_group_name_H-M   'P 1'
#
loop_
_entity.id
_entity.type
_entity.pdbx_description
1 polymer ?
#
loop_
_entity_poly.entity_id
_entity_poly.type
_entity_poly.pdbx_seq_one_letter_code
_entity_poly.pdbx_strand_id
1 'polypeptide(L)'
;MINIKILSYKSPQRYAVKRTLLAALNELHKTYPDLKTAITEVKELSEMEKYTAVVILPSLVVNEKLVCVGRFPSRLEVDGWLRSAIKE
;
A
#
# COMPACT_ATOMS: atom_id res chain seq x y z
N MET A 1 -10.27 -3.63 9.54
CA MET A 1 -9.37 -2.46 9.48
C MET A 1 -8.21 -2.85 8.59
N ILE A 2 -7.88 -2.06 7.57
CA ILE A 2 -6.78 -2.38 6.64
C ILE A 2 -5.54 -1.58 7.03
N ASN A 3 -4.43 -2.28 7.24
CA ASN A 3 -3.12 -1.66 7.47
C ASN A 3 -2.34 -1.62 6.16
N ILE A 4 -2.04 -0.42 5.66
CA ILE A 4 -1.28 -0.22 4.43
C ILE A 4 0.06 0.41 4.76
N LYS A 5 1.15 -0.18 4.25
CA LYS A 5 2.51 0.35 4.39
C LYS A 5 3.11 0.61 3.01
N ILE A 6 3.64 1.82 2.83
CA ILE A 6 4.36 2.22 1.62
C ILE A 6 5.85 2.24 1.94
N LEU A 7 6.60 1.37 1.30
CA LEU A 7 8.04 1.23 1.52
C LEU A 7 8.77 2.00 0.42
N SER A 8 9.53 3.04 0.80
CA SER A 8 10.56 3.66 -0.04
C SER A 8 11.37 4.71 0.71
N TYR A 9 12.66 4.84 0.39
CA TYR A 9 13.51 5.96 0.87
C TYR A 9 13.12 7.30 0.25
N LYS A 10 12.66 7.30 -1.02
CA LYS A 10 12.48 8.51 -1.82
C LYS A 10 11.06 9.05 -1.65
N SER A 11 10.95 10.29 -1.16
CA SER A 11 9.66 10.99 -1.00
C SER A 11 8.81 11.03 -2.29
N PRO A 12 9.37 11.26 -3.50
CA PRO A 12 8.57 11.23 -4.73
C PRO A 12 7.94 9.86 -5.02
N GLN A 13 8.65 8.77 -4.69
CA GLN A 13 8.13 7.42 -4.91
C GLN A 13 6.96 7.12 -3.95
N ARG A 14 7.11 7.45 -2.66
CA ARG A 14 6.03 7.30 -1.67
C ARG A 14 4.82 8.14 -2.05
N TYR A 15 5.05 9.38 -2.51
CA TYR A 15 3.98 10.27 -2.95
C TYR A 15 3.18 9.69 -4.12
N ALA A 16 3.86 9.16 -5.14
CA ALA A 16 3.20 8.57 -6.31
C ALA A 16 2.33 7.35 -5.93
N VAL A 17 2.86 6.43 -5.12
CA VAL A 17 2.10 5.27 -4.64
C VAL A 17 0.93 5.71 -3.76
N LYS A 18 1.15 6.67 -2.84
CA LYS A 18 0.12 7.20 -1.95
C LYS A 18 -1.02 7.86 -2.72
N ARG A 19 -0.73 8.60 -3.79
CA ARG A 19 -1.77 9.19 -4.64
C ARG A 19 -2.67 8.14 -5.26
N THR A 20 -2.10 7.09 -5.83
CA THR A 20 -2.89 5.98 -6.41
C THR A 20 -3.69 5.27 -5.33
N LEU A 21 -3.09 5.02 -4.17
CA LEU A 21 -3.74 4.41 -3.02
C LEU A 21 -4.95 5.22 -2.53
N LEU A 22 -4.80 6.53 -2.37
CA LEU A 22 -5.89 7.41 -1.96
C LEU A 22 -7.02 7.45 -3.01
N ALA A 23 -6.69 7.43 -4.30
CA ALA A 23 -7.69 7.35 -5.36
C ALA A 23 -8.50 6.04 -5.30
N ALA A 24 -7.84 4.91 -5.01
CA ALA A 24 -8.53 3.63 -4.83
C ALA A 24 -9.39 3.63 -3.55
N LEU A 25 -8.86 4.14 -2.43
CA LEU A 25 -9.59 4.23 -1.16
C LEU A 25 -10.83 5.13 -1.25
N ASN A 26 -10.76 6.25 -1.97
CA ASN A 26 -11.91 7.13 -2.18
C ASN A 26 -13.06 6.41 -2.89
N GLU A 27 -12.76 5.57 -3.88
CA GLU A 27 -13.79 4.75 -4.54
C GLU A 27 -14.31 3.65 -3.61
N LEU A 28 -13.41 3.03 -2.83
CA LEU A 28 -13.78 1.96 -1.92
C LEU A 28 -14.67 2.44 -0.77
N HIS A 29 -14.44 3.64 -0.24
CA HIS A 29 -15.26 4.27 0.80
C HIS A 29 -16.68 4.59 0.32
N LYS A 30 -16.92 4.77 -0.99
CA LYS A 30 -18.29 4.87 -1.51
C LYS A 30 -19.08 3.57 -1.33
N THR A 31 -18.39 2.43 -1.34
CA THR A 31 -19.00 1.11 -1.12
C THR A 31 -18.98 0.69 0.35
N TYR A 32 -17.92 1.05 1.08
CA TYR A 32 -17.69 0.69 2.49
C TYR A 32 -17.37 1.95 3.30
N PRO A 33 -18.37 2.78 3.65
CA PRO A 33 -18.14 4.06 4.32
C PRO A 33 -17.49 3.92 5.71
N ASP A 34 -17.74 2.81 6.40
CA ASP A 34 -17.19 2.53 7.74
C ASP A 34 -15.81 1.85 7.71
N LEU A 35 -15.23 1.68 6.52
CA LEU A 35 -13.93 1.01 6.37
C LEU A 35 -12.82 1.85 7.01
N LYS A 36 -12.23 1.32 8.08
CA LYS A 36 -11.06 1.93 8.72
C LYS A 36 -9.78 1.51 8.01
N THR A 37 -8.97 2.47 7.61
CA THR A 37 -7.64 2.24 7.01
C THR A 37 -6.56 3.05 7.70
N ALA A 38 -5.38 2.46 7.90
CA ALA A 38 -4.18 3.14 8.39
C ALA A 38 -3.09 3.09 7.32
N ILE A 39 -2.51 4.25 6.98
CA ILE A 39 -1.43 4.35 5.98
C ILE A 39 -0.15 4.77 6.69
N THR A 40 0.89 3.97 6.57
CA THR A 40 2.21 4.26 7.14
C THR A 40 3.27 4.32 6.04
N GLU A 41 4.11 5.35 6.07
CA GLU A 41 5.28 5.46 5.20
C GLU A 41 6.50 4.89 5.90
N VAL A 42 6.99 3.74 5.43
CA VAL A 42 8.18 3.08 5.94
C VAL A 42 9.39 3.62 5.18
N LYS A 43 10.36 4.17 5.92
CA LYS A 43 11.56 4.83 5.37
C LYS A 43 12.86 4.15 5.82
N GLU A 44 12.83 3.46 6.94
CA GLU A 44 13.98 2.76 7.49
C GLU A 44 14.19 1.42 6.80
N LEU A 45 15.43 1.12 6.40
CA LEU A 45 15.78 -0.14 5.73
C LEU A 45 15.43 -1.35 6.60
N SER A 46 15.78 -1.31 7.89
CA SER A 46 15.51 -2.38 8.85
C SER A 46 14.01 -2.72 8.99
N GLU A 47 13.13 -1.74 8.78
CA GLU A 47 11.68 -1.95 8.77
C GLU A 47 11.19 -2.53 7.44
N MET A 48 11.84 -2.21 6.31
CA MET A 48 11.52 -2.77 4.99
C MET A 48 11.93 -4.24 4.87
N GLU A 49 13.07 -4.60 5.44
CA GLU A 49 13.63 -5.96 5.43
C GLU A 49 12.69 -6.99 6.08
N LYS A 50 11.77 -6.56 6.95
CA LYS A 50 10.72 -7.40 7.54
C LYS A 50 9.76 -8.00 6.50
N TYR A 51 9.65 -7.39 5.32
CA TYR A 51 8.71 -7.82 4.27
C TYR A 51 9.41 -8.46 3.07
N THR A 52 10.71 -8.24 2.88
CA THR A 52 11.47 -8.81 1.77
C THR A 52 12.96 -8.86 2.09
N ALA A 53 13.61 -9.98 1.80
CA ALA A 53 15.06 -10.13 1.91
C ALA A 53 15.81 -9.29 0.85
N VAL A 54 15.14 -8.93 -0.25
CA VAL A 54 15.69 -8.05 -1.30
C VAL A 54 14.79 -6.82 -1.42
N VAL A 55 15.32 -5.66 -1.02
CA VAL A 55 14.56 -4.41 -0.99
C VAL A 55 14.50 -3.81 -2.39
N ILE A 56 13.37 -4.02 -3.06
CA ILE A 56 13.05 -3.43 -4.37
C ILE A 56 11.94 -2.39 -4.18
N LEU A 57 12.16 -1.15 -4.63
CA LEU A 57 11.31 0.00 -4.29
C LEU A 57 10.78 0.77 -5.51
N PRO A 58 9.61 1.43 -5.39
CA PRO A 58 8.73 1.42 -4.23
C PRO A 58 7.97 0.09 -4.08
N SER A 59 7.59 -0.21 -2.85
CA SER A 59 6.81 -1.40 -2.51
C SER A 59 5.56 -1.04 -1.70
N LEU A 60 4.50 -1.84 -1.87
CA LEU A 60 3.23 -1.69 -1.14
C LEU A 60 2.95 -2.97 -0.35
N VAL A 61 2.65 -2.79 0.93
CA VAL A 61 2.23 -3.85 1.83
C VAL A 61 0.80 -3.57 2.28
N VAL A 62 -0.05 -4.60 2.28
CA VAL A 62 -1.43 -4.55 2.76
C VAL A 62 -1.63 -5.70 3.75
N ASN A 63 -2.04 -5.40 4.98
CA ASN A 63 -2.19 -6.35 6.08
C ASN A 63 -0.95 -7.27 6.22
N GLU A 64 0.24 -6.66 6.34
CA GLU A 64 1.55 -7.34 6.40
C GLU A 64 1.94 -8.19 5.17
N LYS A 65 1.14 -8.21 4.11
CA LYS A 65 1.46 -8.90 2.86
C LYS A 65 2.03 -7.94 1.82
N LEU A 66 3.18 -8.30 1.23
CA LEU A 66 3.79 -7.55 0.14
C LEU A 66 3.03 -7.80 -1.17
N VAL A 67 2.32 -6.78 -1.68
CA VAL A 67 1.43 -6.92 -2.85
C VAL A 67 1.94 -6.21 -4.11
N CYS A 68 2.82 -5.23 -3.96
CA CYS A 68 3.47 -4.54 -5.08
C CYS A 68 4.96 -4.37 -4.79
N VAL A 69 5.80 -4.64 -5.79
CA VAL A 69 7.27 -4.65 -5.64
C VAL A 69 7.92 -3.93 -6.82
N GLY A 70 8.79 -2.96 -6.52
CA GLY A 70 9.68 -2.32 -7.50
C GLY A 70 9.00 -1.48 -8.59
N ARG A 71 7.73 -1.14 -8.42
CA ARG A 71 6.94 -0.45 -9.46
C ARG A 71 5.83 0.40 -8.86
N PHE A 72 5.28 1.27 -9.70
CA PHE A 72 4.09 2.06 -9.37
C PHE A 72 2.84 1.27 -9.78
N PRO A 73 1.95 0.92 -8.84
CA PRO A 73 0.74 0.21 -9.17
C PRO A 73 -0.28 1.12 -9.85
N SER A 74 -1.15 0.54 -10.67
CA SER A 74 -2.34 1.21 -11.19
C SER A 74 -3.46 1.26 -10.15
N ARG A 75 -4.45 2.13 -10.34
CA ARG A 75 -5.61 2.25 -9.42
C ARG A 75 -6.39 0.93 -9.31
N LEU A 76 -6.58 0.22 -10.43
CA LEU A 76 -7.34 -1.04 -10.48
C LEU A 76 -6.65 -2.16 -9.68
N GLU A 77 -5.32 -2.24 -9.75
CA GLU A 77 -4.56 -3.21 -8.96
C GLU A 77 -4.70 -2.93 -7.46
N VAL A 78 -4.58 -1.66 -7.06
CA VAL A 78 -4.73 -1.27 -5.66
C VAL A 78 -6.14 -1.57 -5.15
N ASP A 79 -7.18 -1.25 -5.92
CA ASP A 79 -8.56 -1.61 -5.58
C ASP A 79 -8.72 -3.13 -5.41
N GLY A 80 -8.13 -3.93 -6.30
CA GLY A 80 -8.11 -5.39 -6.20
C GLY A 80 -7.50 -5.89 -4.89
N TRP A 81 -6.31 -5.41 -4.52
CA TRP A 81 -5.65 -5.81 -3.27
C TRP A 81 -6.43 -5.37 -2.02
N LEU A 82 -6.98 -4.16 -2.02
CA LEU A 82 -7.78 -3.66 -0.90
C LEU A 82 -9.08 -4.46 -0.73
N ARG A 83 -9.76 -4.81 -1.83
CA ARG A 83 -10.97 -5.65 -1.78
C ARG A 83 -10.68 -7.06 -1.28
N SER A 84 -9.57 -7.65 -1.71
CA SER A 84 -9.13 -8.95 -1.19
C SER A 84 -8.85 -8.87 0.31
N ALA A 85 -8.23 -7.79 0.78
CA ALA A 85 -7.95 -7.55 2.20
C ALA A 85 -9.19 -7.26 3.07
N ILE A 86 -10.36 -6.97 2.48
CA ILE A 86 -11.64 -6.85 3.21
C ILE A 86 -12.29 -8.22 3.43
N LYS A 87 -12.09 -9.14 2.48
CA LYS A 87 -12.74 -10.47 2.48
C LYS A 87 -11.99 -11.50 3.33
N GLU A 88 -10.75 -11.19 3.68
CA GLU A 88 -9.89 -11.99 4.56
C GLU A 88 -10.03 -11.55 6.01
#